data_AF-A0A353T6X8-F1
#
_entry.id   AF-A0A353T6X8-F1
#
_cell.length_a   1.000
_cell.length_b   1.000
_cell.length_c   1.000
_cell.angle_alpha   90.00
_cell.angle_beta   90.00
_cell.angle_gamma   90.00
#
_symmetry.space_group_name_H-M   'P 1'
#
loop_
_entity.id
_entity.type
_entity.pdbx_description
1 polymer ?
#
loop_
_entity_poly.entity_id
_entity_poly.type
_entity_poly.pdbx_seq_one_letter_code
_entity_poly.pdbx_strand_id
1 'polypeptide(L)'
;MRLFVLLALVFIVTSPAVALTEWYLGYAAGSNDLYSLWSGSLNYDCIGLGWSGTGRLKQISPFITTVNAKVLGMGYYSGSYGYWELKNGTANIALGAIVGYAGNAEIKQLAGTCTIGNGTTLGYVGTDPLTTGGNGIYSLLGGSLITPAIQINGTSKLNITDGILRLTGDKTALVSGYVTAGKITAFDGVGSVIASYASGYTTVSAVIPEPATMLLAGLGLIIFQRFRR
;
A
#
# COMPACT_ATOMS: atom_id res chain seq x y z
N MET A 1 -24.89 -24.26 -16.44
CA MET A 1 -23.63 -24.12 -15.69
C MET A 1 -22.55 -23.69 -16.69
N ARG A 2 -22.13 -22.42 -16.71
CA ARG A 2 -21.10 -21.94 -17.65
C ARG A 2 -19.73 -22.11 -17.00
N LEU A 3 -18.92 -23.00 -17.56
CA LEU A 3 -17.54 -23.25 -17.15
C LEU A 3 -16.67 -22.07 -17.64
N PHE A 4 -16.26 -21.19 -16.72
CA PHE A 4 -15.22 -20.20 -17.00
C PHE A 4 -13.86 -20.90 -16.88
N VAL A 5 -13.25 -21.23 -18.02
CA VAL A 5 -11.85 -21.67 -18.06
C VAL A 5 -10.99 -20.42 -17.91
N LEU A 6 -10.36 -20.27 -16.74
CA LEU A 6 -9.35 -19.25 -16.51
C LEU A 6 -8.07 -19.68 -17.25
N LEU A 7 -7.88 -19.19 -18.48
CA LEU A 7 -6.64 -19.35 -19.21
C LEU A 7 -5.58 -18.46 -18.53
N ALA A 8 -4.72 -19.06 -17.70
CA ALA A 8 -3.52 -18.39 -17.20
C ALA A 8 -2.54 -18.24 -18.36
N LEU A 9 -2.68 -17.16 -19.13
CA LEU A 9 -1.78 -16.81 -20.22
C LEU A 9 -0.46 -16.33 -19.62
N VAL A 10 0.51 -17.23 -19.50
CA VAL A 10 1.88 -16.91 -19.09
C VAL A 10 2.59 -16.26 -20.27
N PHE A 11 2.61 -14.93 -20.32
CA PHE A 11 3.48 -14.21 -21.24
C PHE A 11 4.91 -14.23 -20.71
N ILE A 12 5.74 -15.11 -21.25
CA ILE A 12 7.20 -15.00 -21.14
C ILE A 12 7.64 -14.08 -22.28
N VAL A 13 7.74 -12.78 -22.01
CA VAL A 13 8.28 -11.82 -23.00
C VAL A 13 9.81 -11.92 -22.97
N THR A 14 10.39 -12.60 -23.96
CA THR A 14 11.86 -12.73 -24.14
C THR A 14 12.43 -11.83 -25.23
N SER A 15 11.61 -10.97 -25.85
CA SER A 15 12.05 -10.03 -26.88
C SER A 15 12.49 -8.68 -26.28
N PRO A 16 13.36 -7.90 -26.97
CA PRO A 16 13.81 -6.59 -26.49
C PRO A 16 12.62 -5.70 -26.12
N ALA A 17 12.74 -5.01 -24.98
CA ALA A 17 11.67 -4.31 -24.29
C ALA A 17 10.93 -3.32 -25.21
N VAL A 18 9.80 -3.74 -25.77
CA VAL A 18 8.78 -2.80 -26.25
C VAL A 18 8.20 -2.17 -25.00
N ALA A 19 8.49 -0.88 -24.80
CA ALA A 19 7.85 -0.09 -23.75
C ALA A 19 6.36 0.00 -24.08
N LEU A 20 5.57 -0.87 -23.47
CA LEU A 20 4.12 -0.74 -23.49
C LEU A 20 3.77 0.49 -22.65
N THR A 21 3.03 1.42 -23.24
CA THR A 21 2.74 2.71 -22.59
C THR A 21 1.87 2.50 -21.36
N GLU A 22 0.84 1.68 -21.44
CA GLU A 22 -0.12 1.54 -20.35
C GLU A 22 -0.56 0.10 -20.17
N TRP A 23 -0.73 -0.30 -18.92
CA TRP A 23 -1.27 -1.60 -18.57
C TRP A 23 -2.37 -1.48 -17.54
N TYR A 24 -3.55 -1.96 -17.90
CA TYR A 24 -4.74 -1.91 -17.07
C TYR A 24 -5.25 -3.31 -16.74
N LEU A 25 -5.49 -3.55 -15.46
CA LEU A 25 -6.32 -4.66 -14.98
C LEU A 25 -7.61 -4.07 -14.41
N GLY A 26 -8.75 -4.69 -14.65
CA GLY A 26 -10.04 -4.14 -14.25
C GLY A 26 -10.47 -2.97 -15.15
N TYR A 27 -10.19 -3.01 -16.46
CA TYR A 27 -10.41 -1.86 -17.34
C TYR A 27 -11.90 -1.50 -17.45
N ALA A 28 -12.75 -2.51 -17.72
CA ALA A 28 -14.18 -2.33 -17.96
C ALA A 28 -15.02 -2.56 -16.70
N ALA A 29 -16.18 -1.90 -16.61
CA ALA A 29 -17.12 -2.10 -15.52
C ALA A 29 -17.56 -3.58 -15.46
N GLY A 30 -17.55 -4.14 -14.23
CA GLY A 30 -17.85 -5.56 -14.00
C GLY A 30 -16.73 -6.54 -14.37
N SER A 31 -15.61 -6.09 -14.96
CA SER A 31 -14.46 -6.98 -15.20
C SER A 31 -13.77 -7.35 -13.88
N ASN A 32 -13.12 -8.52 -13.87
CA ASN A 32 -12.52 -9.09 -12.69
C ASN A 32 -11.20 -9.78 -13.05
N ASP A 33 -10.17 -8.96 -13.24
CA ASP A 33 -8.89 -9.37 -13.80
C ASP A 33 -7.88 -9.68 -12.69
N LEU A 34 -7.08 -10.73 -12.88
CA LEU A 34 -6.01 -11.13 -11.97
C LEU A 34 -4.75 -11.43 -12.79
N TYR A 35 -3.66 -10.77 -12.45
CA TYR A 35 -2.33 -11.08 -12.96
C TYR A 35 -1.38 -11.47 -11.84
N SER A 36 -0.65 -12.56 -12.03
CA SER A 36 0.37 -13.03 -11.09
C SER A 36 1.75 -13.00 -11.73
N LEU A 37 2.64 -12.15 -11.21
CA LEU A 37 4.04 -12.07 -11.61
C LEU A 37 4.88 -13.05 -10.77
N TRP A 38 5.30 -14.14 -11.40
CA TRP A 38 6.11 -15.20 -10.79
C TRP A 38 7.60 -15.06 -11.09
N SER A 39 8.02 -14.25 -12.05
CA SER A 39 9.42 -13.97 -12.37
C SER A 39 9.48 -12.83 -13.39
N GLY A 40 10.67 -12.30 -13.64
CA GLY A 40 10.89 -11.30 -14.67
C GLY A 40 10.51 -9.88 -14.22
N SER A 41 10.25 -9.02 -15.20
CA SER A 41 9.97 -7.61 -14.96
C SER A 41 8.77 -7.12 -15.77
N LEU A 42 7.94 -6.30 -15.15
CA LEU A 42 6.93 -5.48 -15.83
C LEU A 42 7.50 -4.07 -15.97
N ASN A 43 7.55 -3.55 -17.19
CA ASN A 43 8.06 -2.21 -17.50
C ASN A 43 7.00 -1.49 -18.33
N TYR A 44 6.28 -0.58 -17.70
CA TYR A 44 5.20 0.20 -18.33
C TYR A 44 5.36 1.68 -17.98
N ASP A 45 4.76 2.60 -18.73
CA ASP A 45 4.70 3.99 -18.25
C ASP A 45 3.64 4.12 -17.16
N CYS A 46 2.47 3.53 -17.37
CA CYS A 46 1.37 3.55 -16.40
C CYS A 46 0.88 2.16 -16.07
N ILE A 47 0.66 1.89 -14.77
CA ILE A 47 -0.05 0.70 -14.30
C ILE A 47 -1.34 1.14 -13.62
N GLY A 48 -2.47 0.66 -14.14
CA GLY A 48 -3.80 0.89 -13.60
C GLY A 48 -4.42 -0.40 -13.04
N LEU A 49 -4.78 -0.42 -11.76
CA LEU A 49 -5.44 -1.56 -11.13
C LEU A 49 -6.85 -1.18 -10.66
N GLY A 50 -7.86 -1.77 -11.27
CA GLY A 50 -9.25 -1.38 -11.06
C GLY A 50 -9.52 -0.01 -11.65
N TRP A 51 -9.51 0.08 -12.99
CA TRP A 51 -9.89 1.33 -13.67
C TRP A 51 -11.40 1.57 -13.52
N SER A 52 -12.24 0.66 -14.04
CA SER A 52 -13.70 0.68 -13.87
C SER A 52 -14.25 -0.61 -13.24
N GLY A 53 -13.46 -1.68 -13.25
CA GLY A 53 -13.80 -2.98 -12.68
C GLY A 53 -12.91 -3.33 -11.49
N THR A 54 -12.63 -4.62 -11.34
CA THR A 54 -11.67 -5.13 -10.36
C THR A 54 -10.38 -5.57 -11.03
N GLY A 55 -9.25 -4.97 -10.65
CA GLY A 55 -7.93 -5.35 -11.12
C GLY A 55 -7.03 -5.79 -9.98
N ARG A 56 -6.43 -6.98 -10.09
CA ARG A 56 -5.54 -7.52 -9.05
C ARG A 56 -4.18 -7.90 -9.60
N LEU A 57 -3.13 -7.35 -9.00
CA LEU A 57 -1.74 -7.73 -9.24
C LEU A 57 -1.19 -8.50 -8.04
N LYS A 58 -0.52 -9.62 -8.30
CA LYS A 58 0.19 -10.39 -7.28
C LYS A 58 1.64 -10.63 -7.71
N GLN A 59 2.60 -10.09 -6.97
CA GLN A 59 4.03 -10.41 -7.10
C GLN A 59 4.39 -11.46 -6.06
N ILE A 60 4.48 -12.73 -6.48
CA ILE A 60 4.41 -13.89 -5.57
C ILE A 60 5.65 -14.77 -5.57
N SER A 61 6.70 -14.36 -6.28
CA SER A 61 7.84 -15.20 -6.53
C SER A 61 8.84 -15.26 -5.38
N PRO A 62 9.50 -16.41 -5.14
CA PRO A 62 10.78 -16.43 -4.43
C PRO A 62 11.91 -15.72 -5.22
N PHE A 63 11.75 -15.54 -6.53
CA PHE A 63 12.70 -14.85 -7.41
C PHE A 63 12.50 -13.33 -7.40
N ILE A 64 13.53 -12.60 -7.81
CA ILE A 64 13.45 -11.14 -8.00
C ILE A 64 12.42 -10.84 -9.09
N THR A 65 11.33 -10.19 -8.71
CA THR A 65 10.39 -9.57 -9.66
C THR A 65 10.57 -8.06 -9.60
N THR A 66 10.52 -7.40 -10.75
CA THR A 66 10.59 -5.95 -10.80
C THR A 66 9.34 -5.39 -11.46
N VAL A 67 8.68 -4.45 -10.80
CA VAL A 67 7.63 -3.63 -11.42
C VAL A 67 8.19 -2.23 -11.57
N ASN A 68 8.41 -1.79 -12.80
CA ASN A 68 8.79 -0.42 -13.11
C ASN A 68 7.60 0.27 -13.78
N ALA A 69 7.15 1.37 -13.18
CA ALA A 69 6.15 2.26 -13.75
C ALA A 69 6.56 3.72 -13.58
N LYS A 70 6.07 4.63 -14.41
CA LYS A 70 6.10 6.07 -14.07
C LYS A 70 5.00 6.36 -13.06
N VAL A 71 3.79 5.87 -13.30
CA VAL A 71 2.63 6.11 -12.43
C VAL A 71 1.93 4.80 -12.07
N LEU A 72 1.52 4.69 -10.80
CA LEU A 72 0.59 3.67 -10.33
C LEU A 72 -0.74 4.33 -9.94
N GLY A 73 -1.82 3.94 -10.61
CA GLY A 73 -3.18 4.34 -10.25
C GLY A 73 -4.02 3.15 -9.86
N MET A 74 -4.71 3.22 -8.72
CA MET A 74 -5.56 2.12 -8.25
C MET A 74 -6.93 2.61 -7.82
N GLY A 75 -7.98 1.88 -8.20
CA GLY A 75 -9.36 2.24 -7.92
C GLY A 75 -9.74 3.57 -8.58
N TYR A 76 -9.68 3.64 -9.91
CA TYR A 76 -9.79 4.89 -10.66
C TYR A 76 -11.19 5.51 -10.57
N TYR A 77 -12.24 4.74 -10.92
CA TYR A 77 -13.63 5.20 -10.85
C TYR A 77 -14.37 4.72 -9.60
N SER A 78 -15.47 5.39 -9.27
CA SER A 78 -16.39 4.93 -8.21
C SER A 78 -16.87 3.51 -8.49
N GLY A 79 -16.91 2.68 -7.43
CA GLY A 79 -17.25 1.26 -7.53
C GLY A 79 -16.15 0.34 -8.07
N SER A 80 -15.04 0.87 -8.58
CA SER A 80 -13.87 0.07 -8.97
C SER A 80 -13.06 -0.40 -7.75
N TYR A 81 -12.28 -1.47 -7.95
CA TYR A 81 -11.40 -2.02 -6.92
C TYR A 81 -10.01 -2.37 -7.47
N GLY A 82 -8.99 -1.72 -6.94
CA GLY A 82 -7.59 -2.06 -7.22
C GLY A 82 -6.97 -2.86 -6.07
N TYR A 83 -6.31 -3.97 -6.37
CA TYR A 83 -5.56 -4.73 -5.36
C TYR A 83 -4.15 -5.03 -5.84
N TRP A 84 -3.16 -4.82 -4.99
CA TRP A 84 -1.80 -5.23 -5.26
C TRP A 84 -1.17 -5.92 -4.05
N GLU A 85 -0.67 -7.13 -4.25
CA GLU A 85 0.12 -7.86 -3.26
C GLU A 85 1.58 -7.93 -3.69
N LEU A 86 2.46 -7.29 -2.93
CA LEU A 86 3.92 -7.38 -3.08
C LEU A 86 4.46 -8.36 -2.03
N LYS A 87 4.61 -9.64 -2.40
CA LYS A 87 5.18 -10.65 -1.48
C LYS A 87 6.70 -10.59 -1.39
N ASN A 88 7.37 -10.22 -2.47
CA ASN A 88 8.82 -10.07 -2.57
C ASN A 88 9.20 -9.30 -3.85
N GLY A 89 10.47 -8.91 -3.98
CA GLY A 89 11.03 -8.22 -5.14
C GLY A 89 11.09 -6.71 -4.98
N THR A 90 11.13 -6.00 -6.10
CA THR A 90 11.26 -4.55 -6.15
C THR A 90 10.11 -3.95 -6.97
N ALA A 91 9.58 -2.83 -6.50
CA ALA A 91 8.74 -1.96 -7.31
C ALA A 91 9.32 -0.56 -7.33
N ASN A 92 9.47 0.02 -8.53
CA ASN A 92 9.98 1.36 -8.74
C ASN A 92 8.92 2.16 -9.51
N ILE A 93 8.26 3.09 -8.82
CA ILE A 93 7.26 3.98 -9.39
C ILE A 93 7.88 5.37 -9.51
N ALA A 94 8.31 5.75 -10.71
CA ALA A 94 9.20 6.90 -10.91
C ALA A 94 8.56 8.26 -10.56
N LEU A 95 7.26 8.43 -10.79
CA LEU A 95 6.53 9.66 -10.52
C LEU A 95 5.68 9.51 -9.26
N GLY A 96 4.60 8.75 -9.27
CA GLY A 96 3.69 8.74 -8.12
C GLY A 96 2.76 7.54 -8.07
N ALA A 97 2.30 7.26 -6.86
CA ALA A 97 1.28 6.24 -6.62
C ALA A 97 0.03 6.87 -6.00
N ILE A 98 -1.12 6.58 -6.58
CA ILE A 98 -2.42 6.91 -6.01
C ILE A 98 -3.18 5.61 -5.73
N VAL A 99 -3.47 5.38 -4.45
CA VAL A 99 -4.20 4.21 -3.98
C VAL A 99 -5.58 4.68 -3.54
N GLY A 100 -6.61 4.31 -4.31
CA GLY A 100 -7.98 4.73 -4.11
C GLY A 100 -8.18 6.13 -4.67
N TYR A 101 -8.28 6.23 -6.00
CA TYR A 101 -8.51 7.50 -6.67
C TYR A 101 -9.95 7.98 -6.43
N ALA A 102 -10.94 7.36 -7.07
CA ALA A 102 -12.37 7.54 -6.77
C ALA A 102 -13.02 6.27 -6.21
N GLY A 103 -12.39 5.12 -6.46
CA GLY A 103 -12.80 3.81 -5.99
C GLY A 103 -12.04 3.37 -4.74
N ASN A 104 -12.14 2.08 -4.47
CA ASN A 104 -11.39 1.46 -3.39
C ASN A 104 -10.09 0.88 -3.92
N ALA A 105 -9.01 0.97 -3.14
CA ALA A 105 -7.81 0.22 -3.45
C ALA A 105 -7.05 -0.21 -2.21
N GLU A 106 -6.35 -1.34 -2.35
CA GLU A 106 -5.51 -1.90 -1.30
C GLU A 106 -4.15 -2.32 -1.85
N ILE A 107 -3.09 -1.91 -1.18
CA ILE A 107 -1.76 -2.50 -1.32
C ILE A 107 -1.45 -3.32 -0.07
N LYS A 108 -1.03 -4.56 -0.28
CA LYS A 108 -0.52 -5.45 0.76
C LYS A 108 0.94 -5.80 0.47
N GLN A 109 1.85 -5.18 1.20
CA GLN A 109 3.29 -5.41 1.07
C GLN A 109 3.75 -6.34 2.20
N LEU A 110 4.10 -7.58 1.86
CA LEU A 110 4.56 -8.58 2.83
C LEU A 110 6.09 -8.60 2.95
N ALA A 111 6.80 -8.25 1.87
CA ALA A 111 8.25 -8.07 1.87
C ALA A 111 8.68 -7.19 0.68
N GLY A 112 9.98 -7.20 0.36
CA GLY A 112 10.53 -6.47 -0.78
C GLY A 112 10.62 -4.95 -0.56
N THR A 113 11.01 -4.25 -1.62
CA THR A 113 11.17 -2.79 -1.60
C THR A 113 10.24 -2.13 -2.61
N CYS A 114 9.46 -1.15 -2.16
CA CYS A 114 8.64 -0.30 -3.01
C CYS A 114 9.19 1.14 -2.93
N THR A 115 9.70 1.67 -4.04
CA THR A 115 10.22 3.04 -4.14
C THR A 115 9.30 3.86 -5.02
N ILE A 116 8.87 5.03 -4.52
CA ILE A 116 7.96 5.94 -5.24
C ILE A 116 8.61 7.33 -5.29
N GLY A 117 8.77 7.90 -6.49
CA GLY A 117 9.66 9.03 -6.73
C GLY A 117 9.18 10.40 -6.24
N ASN A 118 7.90 10.74 -6.42
CA ASN A 118 7.34 12.07 -6.07
C ASN A 118 6.31 12.02 -4.93
N GLY A 119 5.88 10.84 -4.49
CA GLY A 119 4.99 10.71 -3.35
C GLY A 119 3.90 9.65 -3.50
N THR A 120 3.31 9.31 -2.37
CA THR A 120 2.21 8.35 -2.26
C THR A 120 0.96 9.05 -1.75
N THR A 121 -0.17 8.90 -2.46
CA THR A 121 -1.48 9.38 -2.00
C THR A 121 -2.40 8.21 -1.72
N LEU A 122 -2.95 8.15 -0.50
CA LEU A 122 -3.98 7.20 -0.10
C LEU A 122 -5.31 7.96 0.03
N GLY A 123 -6.26 7.63 -0.84
CA GLY A 123 -7.51 8.35 -1.02
C GLY A 123 -7.29 9.67 -1.74
N TYR A 124 -7.54 9.72 -3.04
CA TYR A 124 -7.43 10.98 -3.78
C TYR A 124 -8.57 11.92 -3.42
N VAL A 125 -8.23 13.21 -3.29
CA VAL A 125 -9.19 14.29 -3.09
C VAL A 125 -9.05 15.21 -4.29
N GLY A 126 -9.76 14.85 -5.36
CA GLY A 126 -9.90 15.68 -6.54
C GLY A 126 -10.91 16.80 -6.34
N THR A 127 -10.89 17.77 -7.25
CA THR A 127 -11.96 18.77 -7.38
C THR A 127 -13.12 18.27 -8.25
N ASP A 128 -12.91 17.21 -9.03
CA ASP A 128 -13.94 16.61 -9.86
C ASP A 128 -14.85 15.70 -9.00
N PRO A 129 -16.16 16.00 -8.89
CA PRO A 129 -17.11 15.24 -8.08
C PRO A 129 -17.26 13.77 -8.50
N LEU A 130 -16.91 13.40 -9.74
CA LEU A 130 -16.88 12.01 -10.19
C LEU A 130 -15.68 11.23 -9.62
N THR A 131 -14.71 11.96 -9.04
CA THR A 131 -13.43 11.43 -8.58
C THR A 131 -13.15 11.66 -7.10
N THR A 132 -14.14 12.20 -6.36
CA THR A 132 -14.02 12.44 -4.91
C THR A 132 -14.39 11.19 -4.11
N GLY A 133 -13.66 10.97 -3.02
CA GLY A 133 -14.04 9.97 -2.00
C GLY A 133 -13.40 8.60 -2.17
N GLY A 134 -12.31 8.49 -2.94
CA GLY A 134 -11.54 7.26 -3.00
C GLY A 134 -11.00 6.86 -1.62
N ASN A 135 -10.90 5.55 -1.41
CA ASN A 135 -10.42 4.97 -0.16
C ASN A 135 -9.22 4.06 -0.45
N GLY A 136 -8.05 4.50 0.03
CA GLY A 136 -6.79 3.81 -0.11
C GLY A 136 -6.36 3.13 1.18
N ILE A 137 -6.06 1.85 1.13
CA ILE A 137 -5.48 1.11 2.25
C ILE A 137 -4.08 0.64 1.83
N TYR A 138 -3.10 0.89 2.69
CA TYR A 138 -1.77 0.32 2.54
C TYR A 138 -1.43 -0.49 3.79
N SER A 139 -1.24 -1.79 3.62
CA SER A 139 -0.81 -2.70 4.67
C SER A 139 0.68 -3.02 4.47
N LEU A 140 1.53 -2.38 5.25
CA LEU A 140 2.98 -2.54 5.23
C LEU A 140 3.39 -3.61 6.27
N LEU A 141 3.21 -4.87 5.86
CA LEU A 141 3.38 -6.04 6.70
C LEU A 141 4.82 -6.54 6.77
N GLY A 142 5.72 -6.00 5.94
CA GLY A 142 7.15 -6.28 5.91
C GLY A 142 7.84 -5.46 4.83
N GLY A 143 9.16 -5.63 4.69
CA GLY A 143 9.94 -4.95 3.66
C GLY A 143 10.07 -3.43 3.90
N SER A 144 10.21 -2.66 2.82
CA SER A 144 10.39 -1.21 2.88
C SER A 144 9.55 -0.46 1.84
N LEU A 145 8.88 0.60 2.29
CA LEU A 145 8.24 1.60 1.44
C LEU A 145 9.06 2.90 1.52
N ILE A 146 9.61 3.35 0.39
CA ILE A 146 10.44 4.55 0.29
C ILE A 146 9.72 5.55 -0.60
N THR A 147 9.36 6.72 -0.07
CA THR A 147 8.62 7.75 -0.80
C THR A 147 8.93 9.13 -0.22
N PRO A 148 9.11 10.21 -1.01
CA PRO A 148 9.49 11.51 -0.44
C PRO A 148 8.39 12.15 0.41
N ALA A 149 7.13 11.79 0.15
CA ALA A 149 5.96 12.33 0.82
C ALA A 149 4.83 11.30 0.86
N ILE A 150 4.00 11.38 1.89
CA ILE A 150 2.77 10.60 1.99
C ILE A 150 1.60 11.51 2.34
N GLN A 151 0.52 11.37 1.58
CA GLN A 151 -0.76 12.03 1.84
C GLN A 151 -1.81 10.97 2.14
N ILE A 152 -2.52 11.10 3.25
CA ILE A 152 -3.57 10.16 3.65
C ILE A 152 -4.85 10.95 3.91
N ASN A 153 -5.87 10.76 3.07
CA ASN A 153 -7.11 11.54 3.11
C ASN A 153 -8.33 10.71 3.48
N GLY A 154 -9.41 11.38 3.89
CA GLY A 154 -10.69 10.74 4.21
C GLY A 154 -10.53 9.58 5.20
N THR A 155 -11.08 8.42 4.83
CA THR A 155 -11.03 7.16 5.59
C THR A 155 -9.81 6.29 5.28
N SER A 156 -8.92 6.74 4.39
CA SER A 156 -7.75 5.99 3.97
C SER A 156 -6.76 5.78 5.11
N LYS A 157 -6.00 4.69 5.06
CA LYS A 157 -5.10 4.29 6.15
C LYS A 157 -3.82 3.62 5.66
N LEU A 158 -2.75 3.83 6.41
CA LEU A 158 -1.53 3.03 6.37
C LEU A 158 -1.43 2.24 7.68
N ASN A 159 -1.36 0.92 7.59
CA ASN A 159 -1.12 0.06 8.75
C ASN A 159 0.27 -0.58 8.63
N ILE A 160 1.08 -0.49 9.68
CA ILE A 160 2.45 -1.00 9.73
C ILE A 160 2.51 -2.13 10.77
N THR A 161 3.11 -3.27 10.41
CA THR A 161 3.44 -4.33 11.37
C THR A 161 4.94 -4.54 11.43
N ASP A 162 5.53 -5.18 10.42
CA ASP A 162 6.96 -5.52 10.41
C ASP A 162 7.74 -4.78 9.30
N GLY A 163 7.07 -3.94 8.52
CA GLY A 163 7.73 -3.15 7.47
C GLY A 163 8.19 -1.78 7.94
N ILE A 164 8.95 -1.11 7.08
CA ILE A 164 9.55 0.20 7.36
C ILE A 164 9.09 1.21 6.31
N LEU A 165 8.48 2.31 6.73
CA LEU A 165 8.23 3.47 5.88
C LEU A 165 9.40 4.45 6.01
N ARG A 166 9.97 4.89 4.89
CA ARG A 166 11.01 5.93 4.84
C ARG A 166 10.54 7.12 4.02
N LEU A 167 10.54 8.29 4.66
CA LEU A 167 10.20 9.57 4.05
C LEU A 167 11.44 10.45 3.92
N THR A 168 11.61 11.13 2.80
CA THR A 168 12.73 12.07 2.60
C THR A 168 12.54 13.33 3.45
N GLY A 169 13.60 13.73 4.16
CA GLY A 169 13.60 14.87 5.07
C GLY A 169 12.95 14.58 6.43
N ASP A 170 12.90 15.60 7.29
CA ASP A 170 12.22 15.52 8.58
C ASP A 170 10.71 15.70 8.40
N LYS A 171 9.97 14.62 8.65
CA LYS A 171 8.52 14.47 8.54
C LYS A 171 7.94 13.93 9.86
N THR A 172 8.70 13.96 10.95
CA THR A 172 8.28 13.41 12.25
C THR A 172 6.98 14.05 12.74
N ALA A 173 6.83 15.37 12.62
CA ALA A 173 5.62 16.09 12.98
C ALA A 173 4.41 15.69 12.10
N LEU A 174 4.61 15.52 10.79
CA LEU A 174 3.56 15.06 9.87
C LEU A 174 3.09 13.65 10.24
N VAL A 175 4.04 12.73 10.48
CA VAL A 175 3.74 11.36 10.89
C VAL A 175 2.99 11.35 12.22
N SER A 176 3.45 12.11 13.21
CA SER A 176 2.75 12.25 14.50
C SER A 176 1.31 12.71 14.33
N GLY A 177 1.06 13.72 13.47
CA GLY A 177 -0.29 14.17 13.15
C GLY A 177 -1.17 13.07 12.55
N TYR A 178 -0.63 12.24 11.65
CA TYR A 178 -1.38 11.11 11.10
C TYR A 178 -1.62 9.99 12.11
N VAL A 179 -0.70 9.73 13.03
CA VAL A 179 -0.89 8.76 14.11
C VAL A 179 -2.01 9.21 15.05
N THR A 180 -1.99 10.48 15.48
CA THR A 180 -3.06 11.06 16.31
C THR A 180 -4.42 11.03 15.60
N ALA A 181 -4.45 11.21 14.28
CA ALA A 181 -5.66 11.12 13.47
C ALA A 181 -6.11 9.67 13.17
N GLY A 182 -5.39 8.64 13.63
CA GLY A 182 -5.71 7.23 13.36
C GLY A 182 -5.52 6.80 11.89
N LYS A 183 -4.71 7.56 11.13
CA LYS A 183 -4.43 7.33 9.70
C LYS A 183 -3.19 6.49 9.46
N ILE A 184 -2.20 6.59 10.35
CA ILE A 184 -1.10 5.63 10.44
C ILE A 184 -1.28 4.84 11.73
N THR A 185 -1.46 3.52 11.60
CA THR A 185 -1.64 2.61 12.73
C THR A 185 -0.55 1.55 12.76
N ALA A 186 -0.31 1.00 13.94
CA ALA A 186 0.59 -0.12 14.17
C ALA A 186 -0.24 -1.33 14.60
N PHE A 187 -0.04 -2.50 13.98
CA PHE A 187 -0.74 -3.75 14.34
C PHE A 187 -2.25 -3.57 14.48
N ASP A 188 -2.88 -2.97 13.45
CA ASP A 188 -4.32 -2.68 13.41
C ASP A 188 -4.83 -1.84 14.59
N GLY A 189 -3.96 -1.00 15.15
CA GLY A 189 -4.26 -0.10 16.26
C GLY A 189 -3.91 -0.65 17.64
N VAL A 190 -3.34 -1.86 17.72
CA VAL A 190 -2.88 -2.47 18.98
C VAL A 190 -1.47 -2.02 19.36
N GLY A 191 -0.63 -1.67 18.37
CA GLY A 191 0.76 -1.28 18.58
C GLY A 191 0.99 0.22 18.70
N SER A 192 2.27 0.59 18.84
CA SER A 192 2.74 1.98 18.78
C SER A 192 3.52 2.23 17.50
N VAL A 193 3.32 3.41 16.92
CA VAL A 193 4.10 3.89 15.77
C VAL A 193 5.27 4.72 16.29
N ILE A 194 6.48 4.38 15.87
CA ILE A 194 7.71 5.13 16.17
C ILE A 194 8.16 5.84 14.91
N ALA A 195 8.43 7.14 15.00
CA ALA A 195 9.03 7.92 13.93
C ALA A 195 10.34 8.56 14.42
N SER A 196 11.43 8.36 13.69
CA SER A 196 12.74 8.96 14.00
C SER A 196 13.34 9.60 12.75
N TYR A 197 14.04 10.71 12.93
CA TYR A 197 14.74 11.40 11.84
C TYR A 197 16.25 11.21 11.98
N ALA A 198 16.87 10.60 10.96
CA ALA A 198 18.31 10.42 10.88
C ALA A 198 18.74 10.28 9.41
N SER A 199 19.98 10.69 9.11
CA SER A 199 20.59 10.50 7.78
C SER A 199 19.74 11.02 6.61
N GLY A 200 19.01 12.11 6.82
CA GLY A 200 18.16 12.73 5.78
C GLY A 200 16.80 12.04 5.56
N TYR A 201 16.42 11.07 6.39
CA TYR A 201 15.14 10.38 6.30
C TYR A 201 14.40 10.33 7.63
N THR A 202 13.07 10.45 7.56
CA THR A 202 12.17 10.02 8.63
C THR A 202 11.86 8.55 8.43
N THR A 203 12.25 7.73 9.39
CA THR A 203 11.98 6.29 9.42
C THR A 203 10.83 6.03 10.36
N VAL A 204 9.80 5.35 9.86
CA VAL A 204 8.60 4.99 10.61
C VAL A 204 8.50 3.47 10.70
N SER A 205 8.37 2.95 11.91
CA SER A 205 8.19 1.54 12.21
C SER A 205 7.10 1.34 13.26
N ALA A 206 6.67 0.09 13.43
CA ALA A 206 5.71 -0.30 14.45
C ALA A 206 6.39 -1.16 15.51
N VAL A 207 5.92 -1.05 16.75
CA VAL A 207 6.30 -1.94 17.86
C VAL A 207 5.06 -2.40 18.60
N ILE A 208 5.03 -3.66 19.02
CA ILE A 208 4.05 -4.16 19.98
C ILE A 208 4.64 -3.87 21.39
N PRO A 209 3.89 -3.24 22.30
CA PRO A 209 4.30 -3.15 23.69
C PRO A 209 4.55 -4.56 24.22
N GLU A 210 5.64 -4.78 24.95
CA GLU A 210 5.94 -6.11 25.47
C GLU A 210 4.73 -6.67 26.24
N PRO A 211 4.39 -7.96 26.10
CA PRO A 211 3.24 -8.54 26.81
C PRO A 211 3.29 -8.31 28.32
N ALA A 212 4.50 -8.26 28.90
CA ALA A 212 4.71 -7.93 30.30
C ALA A 212 4.27 -6.50 30.64
N THR A 213 4.53 -5.52 29.77
CA THR A 213 4.07 -4.14 29.95
C THR A 213 2.55 -4.05 29.95
N MET A 214 1.90 -4.78 29.04
CA MET A 214 0.44 -4.85 28.97
C MET A 214 -0.16 -5.52 30.20
N LEU A 215 0.41 -6.65 30.64
CA LEU A 215 -0.02 -7.36 31.84
C LEU A 215 0.14 -6.49 33.10
N LEU A 216 1.28 -5.82 33.24
CA LEU A 216 1.57 -4.97 34.38
C LEU A 216 0.61 -3.78 34.46
N ALA A 217 0.32 -3.13 33.32
CA ALA A 217 -0.66 -2.05 33.27
C ALA A 217 -2.07 -2.55 33.65
N GLY A 218 -2.46 -3.73 33.16
CA GLY A 218 -3.73 -4.38 33.52
C GLY A 218 -3.84 -4.68 35.02
N LEU A 219 -2.80 -5.27 35.61
CA LEU A 219 -2.75 -5.56 37.05
C LEU A 219 -2.78 -4.28 37.89
N GLY A 220 -2.09 -3.23 37.46
CA GLY A 220 -2.11 -1.92 38.13
C GLY A 220 -3.51 -1.33 38.23
N LEU A 221 -4.31 -1.39 37.16
CA LEU A 221 -5.69 -0.92 37.16
C LEU A 221 -6.59 -1.73 38.11
N ILE A 222 -6.43 -3.06 38.15
CA ILE A 222 -7.19 -3.93 39.05
C ILE A 222 -6.88 -3.60 40.52
N ILE A 223 -5.59 -3.43 40.85
CA ILE A 223 -5.15 -3.08 42.20
C ILE A 223 -5.70 -1.69 42.59
N PHE A 224 -5.62 -0.71 41.70
CA PHE A 224 -6.14 0.64 41.95
C PHE A 224 -7.66 0.68 42.18
N GLN A 225 -8.43 -0.11 41.43
CA GLN A 225 -9.87 -0.24 41.66
C GLN A 225 -10.21 -0.86 43.02
N ARG A 226 -9.37 -1.78 43.52
CA ARG A 226 -9.57 -2.42 44.83
C ARG A 226 -9.35 -1.47 46.00
N PHE A 227 -8.45 -0.49 45.88
CA PHE A 227 -8.17 0.50 46.92
C PHE A 227 -9.11 1.71 46.91
N ARG A 228 -10.01 1.82 45.92
CA ARG A 228 -10.99 2.91 45.83
C ARG A 228 -12.34 2.59 46.49
N ARG A 229 -12.50 1.38 47.03
CA ARG A 229 -13.64 0.95 47.86
C ARG A 229 -13.23 1.00 49.32
#